data_AF-A0A938LVN3-F1
#
_entry.id   AF-A0A938LVN3-F1
#
_cell.length_a   1.000
_cell.length_b   1.000
_cell.length_c   1.000
_cell.angle_alpha   90.00
_cell.angle_beta   90.00
_cell.angle_gamma   90.00
#
_symmetry.space_group_name_H-M   'P 1'
#
loop_
_entity.id
_entity.type
_entity.pdbx_description
1 polymer ?
#
loop_
_entity_poly.entity_id
_entity_poly.type
_entity_poly.pdbx_seq_one_letter_code
_entity_poly.pdbx_strand_id
1 'polypeptide(L)'
;MMVHPQRHMTLWLLLLCAMVFTGHVEAAWREEIEADWRLQERLRAPVPPRVTPEQDAVGVCDGVKNGQWGFHTAHEERPWWQVDLGTPQELDRLRLYNRTDFAA
;
A
#
# COMPACT_ATOMS: atom_id res chain seq x y z
N MET A 1 -46.34 20.54 44.72
CA MET A 1 -45.85 20.05 43.42
C MET A 1 -44.94 21.13 42.83
N MET A 2 -43.64 21.07 43.11
CA MET A 2 -42.65 22.02 42.57
C MET A 2 -41.58 21.19 41.88
N VAL A 3 -41.68 21.05 40.56
CA VAL A 3 -40.66 20.39 39.73
C VAL A 3 -39.52 21.40 39.56
N HIS A 4 -38.34 21.03 40.06
CA HIS A 4 -37.19 21.92 40.21
C HIS A 4 -36.59 22.31 38.84
N PRO A 5 -36.56 23.61 38.45
CA PRO A 5 -36.04 24.07 37.15
C PRO A 5 -34.55 23.76 36.92
N GLN A 6 -33.82 23.44 37.99
CA GLN A 6 -32.40 23.09 37.99
C GLN A 6 -32.10 21.79 37.23
N ARG A 7 -33.00 20.79 37.23
CA ARG A 7 -32.74 19.48 36.61
C ARG A 7 -32.68 19.55 35.08
N HIS A 8 -33.47 20.44 34.47
CA HIS A 8 -33.44 20.68 33.03
C HIS A 8 -32.15 21.40 32.63
N MET A 9 -31.75 22.42 33.40
CA MET A 9 -30.53 23.17 33.14
C MET A 9 -29.26 22.29 33.24
N THR A 10 -29.19 21.38 34.21
CA THR A 10 -28.08 20.41 34.30
C THR A 10 -28.07 19.44 33.12
N LEU A 11 -29.22 18.97 32.65
CA LEU A 11 -29.29 18.09 31.48
C LEU A 11 -28.84 18.80 30.20
N TRP A 12 -29.25 20.05 30.00
CA TRP A 12 -28.83 20.87 28.85
C TRP A 12 -27.33 21.16 28.86
N LEU A 13 -26.76 21.47 30.04
CA LEU A 13 -25.32 21.69 30.20
C LEU A 13 -24.52 20.40 29.92
N LEU A 14 -24.99 19.24 30.40
CA LEU A 14 -24.34 17.96 30.14
C LEU A 14 -24.40 17.56 28.65
N LEU A 15 -25.53 17.78 27.99
CA LEU A 15 -25.67 17.54 26.55
C LEU A 15 -24.77 18.47 25.73
N LEU A 16 -24.67 19.74 26.12
CA LEU A 16 -23.80 20.71 25.46
C LEU A 16 -22.31 20.36 25.66
N CYS A 17 -21.92 19.95 26.87
CA CYS A 17 -20.58 19.43 27.15
C CYS A 17 -20.26 18.17 26.33
N ALA A 18 -21.20 17.23 26.19
CA ALA A 18 -21.02 16.03 25.39
C ALA A 18 -20.82 16.36 23.90
N MET A 19 -21.60 17.29 23.33
CA MET A 19 -21.46 17.74 21.94
C MET A 19 -20.12 18.45 21.69
N VAL A 20 -19.68 19.31 22.62
CA VAL A 20 -18.38 19.99 22.55
C VAL A 20 -17.23 18.99 22.63
N PHE A 21 -17.35 17.99 23.51
CA PHE A 21 -16.35 16.93 23.67
C PHE A 21 -16.23 16.06 22.41
N THR A 22 -17.35 15.64 21.81
CA THR A 22 -17.34 14.89 20.54
C THR A 22 -16.76 15.73 19.39
N GLY A 23 -17.09 17.02 19.31
CA GLY A 23 -16.52 17.90 18.29
C GLY A 23 -15.00 18.11 18.46
N HIS A 24 -14.51 18.14 19.71
CA HIS A 24 -13.08 18.24 19.99
C HIS A 24 -12.33 16.94 19.64
N VAL A 25 -12.92 15.78 19.90
CA VAL A 25 -12.37 14.48 19.50
C VAL A 25 -12.30 14.36 17.97
N GLU A 26 -13.33 14.79 17.24
CA GLU A 26 -13.31 14.81 15.77
C GLU A 26 -12.24 15.76 15.21
N ALA A 27 -12.08 16.94 15.80
CA ALA A 27 -11.05 17.90 15.38
C ALA A 27 -9.64 17.34 15.63
N ALA A 28 -9.38 16.79 16.81
CA ALA A 28 -8.10 16.16 17.14
C ALA A 28 -7.78 14.96 16.22
N TRP A 29 -8.78 14.13 15.91
CA TRP A 29 -8.63 13.02 14.98
C TRP A 29 -8.30 13.48 13.55
N ARG A 30 -8.94 14.56 13.08
CA ARG A 30 -8.62 15.15 11.76
C ARG A 30 -7.19 15.70 11.74
N GLU A 31 -6.77 16.39 12.79
CA GLU A 31 -5.41 16.92 12.91
C GLU A 31 -4.36 15.80 12.90
N GLU A 32 -4.63 14.69 13.59
CA GLU A 32 -3.74 13.52 13.59
C GLU A 32 -3.67 12.87 12.21
N ILE A 33 -4.81 12.68 11.53
CA ILE A 33 -4.85 12.21 10.14
C ILE A 33 -4.01 13.13 9.26
N GLU A 34 -4.23 14.45 9.29
CA GLU A 34 -3.47 15.40 8.48
C GLU A 34 -1.97 15.38 8.80
N ALA A 35 -1.60 15.21 10.07
CA ALA A 35 -0.22 15.10 10.49
C ALA A 35 0.44 13.82 9.93
N ASP A 36 -0.28 12.68 9.94
CA ASP A 36 0.16 11.44 9.32
C ASP A 36 0.29 11.59 7.79
N TRP A 37 -0.68 12.21 7.11
CA TRP A 37 -0.59 12.48 5.67
C TRP A 37 0.67 13.29 5.31
N ARG A 38 0.97 14.35 6.06
CA ARG A 38 2.18 15.17 5.88
C ARG A 38 3.46 14.40 6.22
N LEU A 39 3.41 13.48 7.17
CA LEU A 39 4.53 12.60 7.49
C LEU A 39 4.75 11.59 6.36
N GLN A 40 3.70 10.91 5.88
CA GLN A 40 3.77 10.00 4.75
C GLN A 40 4.26 10.70 3.48
N GLU A 41 3.84 11.93 3.20
CA GLU A 41 4.35 12.70 2.06
C GLU A 41 5.86 12.96 2.15
N ARG A 42 6.37 13.26 3.36
CA ARG A 42 7.81 13.42 3.61
C ARG A 42 8.59 12.10 3.55
N LEU A 43 7.98 11.00 4.01
CA LEU A 43 8.60 9.68 4.09
C LEU A 43 8.52 8.91 2.77
N ARG A 44 7.51 9.19 1.94
CA ARG A 44 7.43 8.67 0.58
C ARG A 44 8.67 9.15 -0.15
N ALA A 45 9.59 8.23 -0.37
CA ALA A 45 10.69 8.43 -1.28
C ALA A 45 10.13 8.96 -2.62
N PRO A 46 10.92 9.74 -3.39
CA PRO A 46 10.57 10.02 -4.78
C PRO A 46 10.11 8.73 -5.42
N VAL A 47 9.04 8.78 -6.24
CA VAL A 47 8.58 7.63 -7.01
C VAL A 47 9.84 6.94 -7.54
N PRO A 48 10.12 5.69 -7.12
CA PRO A 48 11.32 5.01 -7.57
C PRO A 48 11.35 5.12 -9.08
N PRO A 49 12.52 5.34 -9.69
CA PRO A 49 12.61 5.51 -11.13
C PRO A 49 11.76 4.43 -11.78
N ARG A 50 10.85 4.85 -12.68
CA ARG A 50 9.97 3.90 -13.37
C ARG A 50 10.87 2.84 -13.99
N VAL A 51 10.82 1.63 -13.44
CA VAL A 51 11.55 0.50 -13.99
C VAL A 51 10.95 0.27 -15.37
N THR A 52 11.77 0.34 -16.40
CA THR A 52 11.28 0.05 -17.75
C THR A 52 11.02 -1.44 -17.88
N PRO A 53 10.14 -1.90 -18.80
CA PRO A 53 9.91 -3.32 -19.01
C PRO A 53 11.22 -4.10 -19.25
N GLU A 54 12.18 -3.50 -19.94
CA GLU A 54 13.49 -4.11 -20.22
C GLU A 54 14.33 -4.26 -18.95
N GLN A 55 14.26 -3.29 -18.03
CA GLN A 55 14.97 -3.36 -16.75
C GLN A 55 14.36 -4.40 -15.82
N ASP A 56 13.03 -4.54 -15.80
CA ASP A 56 12.33 -5.54 -14.99
C ASP A 56 12.56 -6.95 -15.53
N ALA A 57 12.55 -7.13 -16.86
CA ALA A 57 12.74 -8.41 -17.52
C ALA A 57 14.07 -9.09 -17.15
N VAL A 58 15.11 -8.34 -16.76
CA VAL A 58 16.40 -8.91 -16.31
C VAL A 58 16.24 -9.83 -15.10
N GLY A 59 15.23 -9.60 -14.26
CA GLY A 59 14.94 -10.43 -13.09
C GLY A 59 14.63 -11.90 -13.41
N VAL A 60 14.34 -12.25 -14.67
CA VAL A 60 14.19 -13.66 -15.09
C VAL A 60 15.53 -14.41 -15.19
N CYS A 61 16.65 -13.69 -15.38
CA CYS A 61 17.98 -14.23 -15.64
C CYS A 61 19.07 -13.74 -14.67
N ASP A 62 18.70 -13.18 -13.52
CA ASP A 62 19.64 -12.61 -12.52
C ASP A 62 20.39 -13.68 -11.67
N GLY A 63 19.95 -14.93 -11.75
CA GLY A 63 20.53 -16.07 -11.03
C GLY A 63 19.87 -16.38 -9.68
N VAL A 64 19.01 -15.51 -9.15
CA VAL A 64 18.32 -15.65 -7.86
C VAL A 64 17.17 -16.65 -7.98
N LYS A 65 17.13 -17.66 -7.10
CA LYS A 65 16.15 -18.76 -7.12
C LYS A 65 15.58 -19.01 -5.72
N ASN A 66 15.13 -17.95 -5.06
CA ASN A 66 14.64 -17.97 -3.69
C ASN A 66 13.13 -18.26 -3.57
N GLY A 67 12.45 -18.53 -4.69
CA GLY A 67 11.00 -18.79 -4.73
C GLY A 67 10.14 -17.53 -4.58
N GLN A 68 10.73 -16.34 -4.52
CA GLN A 68 10.03 -15.05 -4.55
C GLN A 68 9.86 -14.55 -6.00
N TRP A 69 9.20 -13.41 -6.20
CA TRP A 69 9.12 -12.76 -7.51
C TRP A 69 10.48 -12.19 -7.95
N GLY A 70 10.75 -12.24 -9.25
CA GLY A 70 11.95 -11.64 -9.88
C GLY A 70 11.62 -10.58 -10.92
N PHE A 71 10.53 -10.75 -11.67
CA PHE A 71 10.04 -9.84 -12.70
C PHE A 71 8.51 -10.00 -12.83
N HIS A 72 7.87 -9.14 -13.61
CA HIS A 72 6.44 -9.22 -13.92
C HIS A 72 6.18 -8.96 -15.41
N THR A 73 5.16 -9.62 -15.94
CA THR A 73 4.48 -9.17 -17.15
C THR A 73 3.31 -8.28 -16.73
N ALA A 74 2.83 -7.41 -17.62
CA ALA A 74 1.59 -6.69 -17.36
C ALA A 74 0.38 -7.66 -17.34
N HIS A 75 -0.81 -7.13 -17.10
CA HIS A 75 -2.06 -7.90 -17.19
C HIS A 75 -2.41 -8.15 -18.66
N GLU A 76 -2.00 -9.29 -19.18
CA GLU A 76 -2.15 -9.67 -20.59
C GLU A 76 -2.80 -11.05 -20.72
N GLU A 77 -3.56 -11.28 -21.79
CA GLU A 77 -4.28 -12.55 -22.00
C GLU A 77 -3.33 -13.75 -22.18
N ARG A 78 -2.16 -13.52 -22.80
CA ARG A 78 -1.16 -14.54 -23.11
C ARG A 78 0.23 -13.95 -22.85
N PRO A 79 0.63 -13.80 -21.58
CA PRO A 79 1.86 -13.13 -21.22
C PRO A 79 3.07 -13.89 -21.78
N TRP A 80 4.04 -13.14 -22.29
CA TRP A 80 5.28 -13.68 -22.83
C TRP A 80 6.46 -12.82 -22.37
N TRP A 81 7.65 -13.40 -22.43
CA TRP A 81 8.91 -12.71 -22.23
C TRP A 81 9.90 -13.20 -23.27
N GLN A 82 10.92 -12.41 -23.56
CA GLN A 82 11.94 -12.74 -24.54
C GLN A 82 13.33 -12.46 -23.98
N VAL A 83 14.29 -13.31 -24.33
CA VAL A 83 15.71 -13.04 -24.21
C VAL A 83 16.32 -12.98 -25.59
N ASP A 84 17.10 -11.93 -25.83
CA ASP A 84 17.98 -11.81 -26.98
C ASP A 84 19.37 -12.38 -26.62
N LEU A 85 19.80 -13.41 -27.34
CA LEU A 85 21.11 -14.05 -27.16
C LEU A 85 22.23 -13.34 -27.93
N GLY A 86 21.88 -12.34 -28.74
CA GLY A 86 22.79 -11.54 -29.58
C GLY A 86 23.33 -12.26 -30.82
N THR A 87 23.50 -13.58 -30.77
CA THR A 87 23.96 -14.43 -31.88
C THR A 87 23.22 -15.77 -31.89
N PRO A 88 23.17 -16.50 -33.01
CA PRO A 88 22.64 -17.85 -33.03
C PRO A 88 23.43 -18.76 -32.08
N GLN A 89 22.71 -19.41 -31.16
CA GLN A 89 23.27 -20.33 -30.17
C GLN A 89 22.45 -21.63 -30.19
N GLU A 90 23.13 -22.78 -30.04
CA GLU A 90 22.45 -24.05 -29.80
C GLU A 90 21.99 -24.12 -28.33
N LEU A 91 20.73 -24.54 -28.11
CA LEU A 91 20.14 -24.65 -26.78
C LEU A 91 19.99 -26.13 -26.40
N ASP A 92 20.70 -26.58 -25.37
CA ASP A 92 20.56 -27.95 -24.82
C ASP A 92 19.41 -28.04 -23.79
N ARG A 93 19.28 -27.03 -22.92
CA ARG A 93 18.38 -27.11 -21.77
C ARG A 93 17.79 -25.77 -21.38
N LEU A 94 16.47 -25.78 -21.17
CA LEU A 94 15.73 -24.69 -20.55
C LEU A 94 15.24 -25.12 -19.17
N ARG A 95 15.43 -24.27 -18.16
CA ARG A 95 14.93 -24.48 -16.79
C ARG A 95 14.08 -23.29 -16.38
N LEU A 96 12.81 -23.55 -16.06
CA LEU A 96 11.88 -22.56 -15.55
C LEU A 96 11.63 -22.83 -14.06
N TYR A 97 11.79 -21.81 -13.23
CA TYR A 97 11.52 -21.89 -11.79
C TYR A 97 10.27 -21.06 -11.49
N ASN A 98 9.22 -21.71 -11.00
CA ASN A 98 8.01 -21.03 -10.58
C ASN A 98 8.20 -20.38 -9.20
N ARG A 99 7.42 -19.34 -8.94
CA ARG A 99 7.30 -18.72 -7.61
C ARG A 99 6.68 -19.73 -6.63
N THR A 100 7.15 -19.77 -5.38
CA THR A 100 6.69 -20.74 -4.35
C THR A 100 6.32 -20.10 -3.01
N ASP A 101 6.40 -18.78 -2.90
CA ASP A 101 6.06 -17.97 -1.72
C ASP A 101 4.55 -17.97 -1.34
N PHE A 102 3.66 -18.49 -2.21
CA PHE A 102 2.21 -18.64 -1.93
C PHE A 102 1.82 -20.01 -1.38
N ALA A 103 2.75 -20.95 -1.23
CA ALA A 103 2.46 -22.28 -0.68
C ALA A 103 2.67 -22.27 0.85
N ALA A 104 1.63 -21.90 1.59
CA ALA A 104 1.47 -22.21 3.01
C ALA A 104 0.49 -23.38 3.18
#